data_AF-A0A376UDW6-F1
#
_entry.id   AF-A0A376UDW6-F1
#
_cell.length_a   1.000
_cell.length_b   1.000
_cell.length_c   1.000
_cell.angle_alpha   90.00
_cell.angle_beta   90.00
_cell.angle_gamma   90.00
#
_symmetry.space_group_name_H-M   'P 1'
#
loop_
_entity.id
_entity.type
_entity.pdbx_description
1 polymer ?
#
loop_
_entity_poly.entity_id
_entity_poly.type
_entity_poly.pdbx_seq_one_letter_code
_entity_poly.pdbx_strand_id
1 'polypeptide(L)'
;MATLKVQEARAQYRLTDADRYPQLNGEGSGSWSGNLKGNTATTREFSTGLNASFDLDFFGRLKNMSEAERQNYLATEEAQRAVHILLVSNVAQSYFNQQLAYAQLQIAEENAA
;
A
#
# COMPACT_ATOMS: atom_id res chain seq x y z
N MET A 1 2.49 6.06 11.71
CA MET A 1 2.50 4.69 11.15
C MET A 1 1.10 4.19 10.81
N ALA A 2 0.14 4.13 11.74
CA ALA A 2 -1.22 3.62 11.44
C ALA A 2 -1.95 4.39 10.31
N THR A 3 -1.87 5.72 10.29
CA THR A 3 -2.45 6.54 9.21
C THR A 3 -1.79 6.29 7.84
N LEU A 4 -0.48 6.02 7.80
CA LEU A 4 0.23 5.70 6.55
C LEU A 4 -0.21 4.33 6.01
N LYS A 5 -0.42 3.34 6.88
CA LYS A 5 -0.97 2.04 6.48
C LYS A 5 -2.37 2.15 5.86
N VAL A 6 -3.21 3.07 6.36
CA VAL A 6 -4.53 3.36 5.75
C VAL A 6 -4.35 3.93 4.33
N GLN A 7 -3.39 4.83 4.13
CA GLN A 7 -3.11 5.40 2.80
C GLN A 7 -2.56 4.35 1.84
N GLU A 8 -1.67 3.48 2.31
CA GLU A 8 -1.14 2.35 1.56
C GLU A 8 -2.25 1.39 1.13
N ALA A 9 -3.11 0.96 2.05
CA ALA A 9 -4.25 0.10 1.75
C ALA A 9 -5.24 0.75 0.76
N ARG A 10 -5.45 2.07 0.87
CA ARG A 10 -6.25 2.83 -0.10
C ARG A 10 -5.60 2.84 -1.49
N ALA A 11 -4.28 3.00 -1.57
CA ALA A 11 -3.55 2.97 -2.83
C ALA A 11 -3.60 1.57 -3.46
N GLN A 12 -3.46 0.52 -2.66
CA GLN A 12 -3.59 -0.87 -3.10
C GLN A 12 -4.99 -1.14 -3.67
N TYR A 13 -6.06 -0.73 -2.98
CA TYR A 13 -7.42 -0.81 -3.51
C TYR A 13 -7.56 -0.10 -4.87
N ARG A 14 -7.03 1.12 -4.99
CA ARG A 14 -7.09 1.87 -6.25
C ARG A 14 -6.30 1.20 -7.38
N LEU A 15 -5.17 0.57 -7.06
CA LEU A 15 -4.37 -0.19 -8.02
C LEU A 15 -5.18 -1.37 -8.55
N THR A 16 -5.77 -2.17 -7.67
CA THR A 16 -6.59 -3.34 -8.06
C THR A 16 -7.89 -2.93 -8.77
N ASP A 17 -8.49 -1.80 -8.41
CA ASP A 17 -9.67 -1.29 -9.13
C ASP A 17 -9.31 -0.77 -10.53
N ALA A 18 -8.09 -0.24 -10.73
CA ALA A 18 -7.63 0.24 -12.03
C ALA A 18 -7.55 -0.88 -13.08
N ASP A 19 -7.25 -2.12 -12.67
CA ASP A 19 -7.22 -3.30 -13.54
C ASP A 19 -8.58 -3.64 -14.19
N ARG A 20 -9.68 -3.07 -13.68
CA ARG A 20 -11.03 -3.24 -14.24
C ARG A 20 -11.31 -2.34 -15.44
N TYR A 21 -10.43 -1.40 -15.75
CA TYR A 21 -10.63 -0.43 -16.82
C TYR A 21 -9.70 -0.69 -18.01
N PRO A 22 -10.07 -0.25 -19.22
CA PRO A 22 -9.21 -0.41 -20.39
C PRO A 22 -7.85 0.25 -20.18
N GLN A 23 -6.80 -0.42 -20.64
CA GLN A 23 -5.45 0.12 -20.69
C GLN A 23 -5.09 0.50 -22.12
N LEU A 24 -4.35 1.60 -22.26
CA LEU A 24 -3.82 2.06 -23.53
C LEU A 24 -2.32 2.27 -23.37
N ASN A 25 -1.53 1.49 -24.10
CA ASN A 25 -0.07 1.46 -23.98
C ASN A 25 0.58 1.72 -25.34
N GLY A 26 1.64 2.52 -25.33
CA GLY A 26 2.50 2.73 -26.50
C GLY A 26 3.77 1.89 -26.38
N GLU A 27 4.19 1.28 -27.49
CA GLU A 27 5.42 0.50 -27.59
C GLU A 27 6.26 1.00 -28.77
N GLY A 28 7.58 0.96 -28.60
CA GLY A 28 8.55 1.13 -29.68
C GLY A 28 9.67 0.12 -29.50
N SER A 29 10.05 -0.57 -30.57
CA SER A 29 11.14 -1.55 -30.55
C SER A 29 12.08 -1.38 -31.75
N GLY A 30 13.33 -1.76 -31.55
CA GLY A 30 14.35 -1.82 -32.59
C GLY A 30 15.14 -3.11 -32.43
N SER A 31 15.27 -3.87 -33.51
CA SER A 31 15.98 -5.14 -33.54
C SER A 31 17.04 -5.13 -34.62
N TRP A 32 18.24 -5.58 -34.26
CA TRP A 32 19.36 -5.78 -35.17
C TRP A 32 19.79 -7.23 -35.09
N SER A 33 19.84 -7.90 -36.24
CA SER A 33 20.25 -9.29 -36.31
C SER A 33 21.16 -9.50 -37.52
N GLY A 34 22.07 -10.47 -37.42
CA GLY A 34 23.02 -10.79 -38.48
C GLY A 34 23.63 -12.16 -38.26
N ASN A 35 24.07 -12.81 -39.34
CA ASN A 35 24.69 -14.12 -39.26
C ASN A 35 26.15 -14.02 -38.85
N LEU A 36 26.61 -14.91 -37.95
CA LEU A 36 28.01 -14.95 -37.49
C LEU A 36 28.98 -15.55 -38.54
N LYS A 37 28.47 -16.24 -39.56
CA LYS A 37 29.26 -16.84 -40.64
C LYS A 37 28.45 -16.84 -41.94
N GLY A 38 29.12 -16.66 -43.07
CA GLY A 38 28.47 -16.51 -44.38
C GLY A 38 28.20 -15.03 -44.68
N ASN A 39 27.01 -14.69 -45.19
CA ASN A 39 26.62 -13.31 -45.41
C ASN A 39 26.43 -12.58 -44.07
N THR A 40 27.37 -11.70 -43.72
CA THR A 40 27.42 -10.93 -42.47
C THR A 40 26.68 -9.59 -42.54
N ALA A 41 25.79 -9.41 -43.52
CA ALA A 41 24.92 -8.23 -43.58
C ALA A 41 24.01 -8.15 -42.35
N THR A 42 23.97 -6.98 -41.72
CA THR A 42 23.10 -6.71 -40.57
C THR A 42 21.70 -6.32 -41.06
N THR A 43 20.69 -7.07 -40.65
CA THR A 43 19.28 -6.72 -40.77
C THR A 43 18.90 -5.83 -39.61
N ARG A 44 18.13 -4.77 -39.89
CA ARG A 44 17.63 -3.84 -38.90
C ARG A 44 16.15 -3.62 -39.11
N GLU A 45 15.37 -3.75 -38.05
CA GLU A 45 13.94 -3.58 -38.05
C GLU A 45 13.52 -2.66 -36.89
N PHE A 46 12.61 -1.74 -37.17
CA PHE A 46 12.04 -0.84 -36.18
C PHE A 46 10.53 -0.96 -36.26
N SER A 47 9.88 -1.00 -35.09
CA SER A 47 8.43 -1.01 -35.01
C SER A 47 7.95 -0.08 -33.92
N THR A 48 6.75 0.47 -34.11
CA THR A 48 6.03 1.27 -33.13
C THR A 48 4.58 0.79 -33.10
N GLY A 49 3.95 0.83 -31.94
CA GLY A 49 2.61 0.30 -31.74
C GLY A 49 1.86 1.08 -30.67
N LEU A 50 0.55 1.17 -30.84
CA LEU A 50 -0.38 1.66 -29.82
C LEU A 50 -1.40 0.55 -29.59
N ASN A 51 -1.43 0.02 -28.37
CA ASN A 51 -2.20 -1.16 -28.03
C ASN A 51 -3.24 -0.79 -26.96
N ALA A 52 -4.50 -1.12 -27.22
CA ALA A 52 -5.58 -1.05 -26.22
C ALA A 52 -5.93 -2.46 -25.75
N SER A 53 -6.04 -2.66 -24.45
CA SER A 53 -6.46 -3.94 -23.85
C SER A 53 -7.60 -3.71 -22.87
N PHE A 54 -8.56 -4.64 -22.84
CA PHE A 54 -9.68 -4.60 -21.91
C PHE A 54 -10.18 -6.02 -21.60
N ASP A 55 -10.26 -6.32 -20.30
CA ASP A 55 -10.79 -7.58 -19.80
C ASP A 55 -12.29 -7.47 -19.52
N LEU A 56 -13.09 -8.25 -20.26
CA LEU A 56 -14.52 -8.35 -20.02
C LEU A 56 -14.81 -9.23 -18.80
N ASP A 57 -15.12 -8.58 -17.67
CA ASP A 57 -15.34 -9.25 -16.39
C ASP A 57 -16.77 -9.77 -16.20
N PHE A 58 -17.23 -10.68 -17.07
CA PHE A 58 -18.62 -11.19 -17.03
C PHE A 58 -19.00 -11.88 -15.72
N PHE A 59 -18.05 -12.60 -15.11
CA PHE A 59 -18.27 -13.36 -13.87
C PHE A 59 -17.80 -12.61 -12.62
N GLY A 60 -17.33 -11.36 -12.77
CA GLY A 60 -16.98 -10.51 -11.64
C GLY A 60 -15.67 -10.87 -10.94
N ARG A 61 -14.72 -11.56 -11.58
CA ARG A 61 -13.41 -11.87 -10.99
C ARG A 61 -12.68 -10.59 -10.57
N LEU A 62 -12.55 -9.63 -11.49
CA LEU A 62 -11.84 -8.38 -11.22
C LEU A 62 -12.63 -7.49 -10.25
N LYS A 63 -13.96 -7.46 -10.38
CA LYS A 63 -14.85 -6.78 -9.44
C LYS A 63 -14.70 -7.32 -8.01
N ASN A 64 -14.68 -8.63 -7.83
CA ASN A 64 -14.56 -9.25 -6.52
C ASN A 64 -13.16 -9.05 -5.92
N MET A 65 -12.11 -9.02 -6.73
CA MET A 65 -10.77 -8.65 -6.27
C MET A 65 -10.69 -7.20 -5.78
N SER A 66 -11.25 -6.25 -6.54
CA SER A 66 -11.34 -4.84 -6.12
C SER A 66 -12.15 -4.69 -4.84
N GLU A 67 -13.28 -5.39 -4.71
CA GLU A 67 -14.09 -5.38 -3.50
C GLU A 67 -13.35 -5.97 -2.29
N ALA A 68 -12.58 -7.05 -2.46
CA ALA A 68 -11.77 -7.61 -1.39
C ALA A 68 -10.74 -6.60 -0.87
N GLU A 69 -10.05 -5.88 -1.77
CA GLU A 69 -9.10 -4.84 -1.36
C GLU A 69 -9.79 -3.62 -0.73
N ARG A 70 -11.01 -3.30 -1.17
CA ARG A 70 -11.83 -2.28 -0.52
C ARG A 70 -12.13 -2.65 0.94
N GLN A 71 -12.44 -3.91 1.21
CA GLN A 71 -12.67 -4.41 2.57
C GLN A 71 -11.38 -4.41 3.39
N ASN A 72 -10.24 -4.76 2.81
CA ASN A 72 -8.93 -4.63 3.47
C ASN A 72 -8.62 -3.18 3.87
N TYR A 73 -8.92 -2.22 2.99
CA TYR A 73 -8.80 -0.80 3.29
C TYR A 73 -9.69 -0.38 4.47
N LEU A 74 -10.96 -0.78 4.48
CA LEU A 74 -11.88 -0.51 5.60
C LEU A 74 -11.41 -1.15 6.91
N ALA A 75 -10.96 -2.40 6.88
CA ALA A 75 -10.40 -3.07 8.04
C ALA A 75 -9.15 -2.33 8.58
N THR A 76 -8.33 -1.77 7.69
CA THR A 76 -7.17 -0.95 8.07
C THR A 76 -7.58 0.38 8.72
N GLU A 77 -8.68 0.99 8.28
CA GLU A 77 -9.26 2.16 8.95
C GLU A 77 -9.73 1.84 10.37
N GLU A 78 -10.40 0.71 10.57
CA GLU A 78 -10.81 0.28 11.93
C GLU A 78 -9.60 -0.03 12.82
N ALA A 79 -8.54 -0.63 12.26
CA ALA A 79 -7.29 -0.83 12.98
C ALA A 79 -6.63 0.51 13.39
N GLN A 80 -6.71 1.55 12.55
CA GLN A 80 -6.23 2.89 12.90
C GLN A 80 -7.04 3.49 14.06
N ARG A 81 -8.36 3.29 14.09
CA ARG A 81 -9.21 3.71 15.21
C ARG A 81 -8.87 2.97 16.50
N ALA A 82 -8.62 1.67 16.42
CA ALA A 82 -8.19 0.88 17.57
C ALA A 82 -6.84 1.38 18.13
N VAL A 83 -5.86 1.66 17.27
CA VAL A 83 -4.58 2.27 17.67
C VAL A 83 -4.79 3.63 18.34
N HIS A 84 -5.73 4.43 17.85
CA HIS A 84 -6.05 5.72 18.46
C HIS A 84 -6.61 5.57 19.88
N ILE A 85 -7.54 4.64 20.10
CA ILE A 85 -8.09 4.36 21.44
C ILE A 85 -6.99 3.85 22.38
N LEU A 86 -6.14 2.94 21.90
CA LEU A 86 -5.01 2.42 22.68
C LEU A 86 -4.01 3.52 23.04
N LEU A 87 -3.75 4.47 22.13
CA LEU A 87 -2.89 5.62 22.40
C LEU A 87 -3.47 6.47 23.54
N VAL A 88 -4.76 6.79 23.49
CA VAL A 88 -5.44 7.55 24.57
C VAL A 88 -5.35 6.81 25.90
N SER A 89 -5.63 5.50 25.90
CA SER A 89 -5.52 4.66 27.10
C SER A 89 -4.11 4.65 27.68
N ASN A 90 -3.09 4.47 26.83
CA ASN A 90 -1.70 4.43 27.27
C ASN A 90 -1.24 5.77 27.85
N VAL A 91 -1.62 6.89 27.24
CA VAL A 91 -1.32 8.22 27.77
C VAL A 91 -1.94 8.42 29.15
N ALA A 92 -3.21 8.03 29.34
CA ALA A 92 -3.88 8.12 30.63
C ALA A 92 -3.19 7.25 31.70
N GLN A 93 -2.85 5.99 31.38
CA GLN A 93 -2.13 5.10 32.28
C GLN A 93 -0.74 5.65 32.65
N SER A 94 0.02 6.16 31.67
CA SER A 94 1.32 6.77 31.93
C SER A 94 1.21 8.00 32.83
N TYR A 95 0.19 8.84 32.66
CA TYR A 95 -0.07 9.98 33.53
C TYR A 95 -0.36 9.55 34.97
N PHE A 96 -1.24 8.58 35.19
CA PHE A 96 -1.52 8.11 36.55
C PHE A 96 -0.33 7.40 37.19
N ASN A 97 0.49 6.68 36.42
CA ASN A 97 1.74 6.11 36.92
C ASN A 97 2.74 7.20 37.36
N GLN A 98 2.83 8.30 36.62
CA GLN A 98 3.63 9.46 37.01
C GLN A 98 3.12 10.08 38.32
N GLN A 99 1.81 10.28 38.44
CA GLN A 99 1.22 10.83 39.67
C GLN A 99 1.40 9.90 40.87
N LEU A 100 1.30 8.59 40.67
CA LEU A 100 1.60 7.60 41.71
C LEU A 100 3.05 7.69 42.17
N ALA A 101 4.01 7.82 41.24
CA ALA A 101 5.42 7.98 41.58
C ALA A 101 5.69 9.26 42.39
N TYR A 102 5.05 10.38 42.03
CA TYR A 102 5.14 11.62 42.82
C TYR A 102 4.54 11.47 44.22
N ALA A 103 3.37 10.84 44.34
CA ALA A 103 2.75 10.60 45.64
C ALA A 103 3.61 9.72 46.54
N GLN A 104 4.25 8.67 45.98
CA GLN A 104 5.17 7.82 46.70
C GLN A 104 6.43 8.58 47.16
N LEU A 105 6.98 9.44 46.29
CA LEU A 105 8.12 10.29 46.64
C LEU A 105 7.76 11.24 47.79
N GLN A 106 6.61 11.90 47.72
CA GLN A 106 6.15 12.82 48.75
C GLN A 106 6.02 12.12 50.12
N ILE A 107 5.38 10.96 50.16
CA ILE A 107 5.24 10.19 51.41
C ILE A 107 6.62 9.74 51.95
N ALA A 108 7.56 9.41 51.07
CA ALA A 108 8.91 9.03 51.48
C ALA A 108 9.69 10.21 52.09
N GLU A 109 9.54 11.41 51.52
CA GLU A 109 10.16 12.64 52.05
C GLU A 109 9.54 13.05 53.40
N GLU A 110 8.21 12.97 53.54
CA GLU A 110 7.51 13.27 54.80
C GLU A 110 7.93 12.34 55.94
N ASN A 111 8.18 11.05 55.66
CA ASN A 111 8.61 10.07 56.67
C ASN A 111 10.10 10.20 57.04
N ALA A 112 10.92 10.87 56.23
CA ALA A 112 12.35 11.02 56.46
C ALA A 112 12.73 12.27 57.27
N ALA A 113 11.77 13.20 57.47
CA ALA A 113 11.89 14.39 58.29
C ALA A 113 11.50 14.11 59.76
#